data_AF-A0A930AMK3-F1
#
_entry.id   AF-A0A930AMK3-F1
#
_cell.length_a   1.000
_cell.length_b   1.000
_cell.length_c   1.000
_cell.angle_alpha   90.00
_cell.angle_beta   90.00
_cell.angle_gamma   90.00
#
_symmetry.space_group_name_H-M   'P 1'
#
loop_
_entity.id
_entity.type
_entity.pdbx_description
1 polymer ?
#
loop_
_entity_poly.entity_id
_entity_poly.type
_entity_poly.pdbx_seq_one_letter_code
_entity_poly.pdbx_strand_id
1 'polypeptide(L)'
;MISLDPYATIQELLSKAGLNENADISSLNLETILHDKDVLTIPTKSSDISVNLISINTSDLNGLLQIPKIGEKTAQAIIDYRNQHGLFQTLEDLMKVKGIGQAKFDFIKDKICL
;
A
#
# COMPACT_ATOMS: atom_id res chain seq x y z
N MET A 1 20.70 13.07 -24.69
CA MET A 1 21.62 11.92 -24.54
C MET A 1 22.62 12.29 -23.45
N ILE A 2 22.75 11.43 -22.44
CA ILE A 2 23.70 11.66 -21.33
C ILE A 2 25.07 11.20 -21.83
N SER A 3 26.09 12.06 -21.69
CA SER A 3 27.48 11.69 -21.96
C SER A 3 28.19 11.43 -20.63
N LEU A 4 28.78 10.24 -20.53
CA LEU A 4 29.54 9.79 -19.38
C LEU A 4 31.01 9.64 -19.75
N ASP A 5 31.86 9.78 -18.75
CA ASP A 5 33.29 9.57 -18.88
C ASP A 5 33.61 8.06 -18.98
N PRO A 6 34.77 7.66 -19.54
CA PRO A 6 35.18 6.27 -19.58
C PRO A 6 35.22 5.68 -18.16
N TYR A 7 34.67 4.48 -17.99
CA TYR A 7 34.54 3.80 -16.69
C TYR A 7 33.61 4.49 -15.69
N ALA A 8 32.68 5.33 -16.17
CA ALA A 8 31.70 5.96 -15.31
C ALA A 8 30.86 4.94 -14.53
N THR A 9 30.52 5.31 -13.30
CA THR A 9 29.76 4.45 -12.38
C THR A 9 28.26 4.75 -12.45
N ILE A 10 27.45 3.83 -11.90
CA ILE A 10 26.01 4.06 -11.72
C ILE A 10 25.78 5.37 -10.94
N GLN A 11 26.57 5.68 -9.90
CA GLN A 11 26.43 6.92 -9.14
C GLN A 11 26.52 8.18 -10.02
N GLU A 12 27.45 8.22 -10.97
CA GLU A 12 27.64 9.35 -11.88
C GLU A 12 26.50 9.45 -12.89
N LEU A 13 26.01 8.31 -13.39
CA LEU A 13 24.81 8.26 -14.24
C LEU A 13 23.60 8.83 -13.50
N LEU A 14 23.33 8.40 -12.26
CA LEU A 14 22.19 8.88 -11.47
C LEU A 14 22.26 10.39 -11.19
N SER A 15 23.47 10.90 -10.94
CA SER A 15 23.71 12.33 -10.70
C SER A 15 23.46 13.17 -11.96
N LYS A 16 23.81 12.67 -13.14
CA LYS A 16 23.57 13.36 -14.42
C LYS A 16 22.16 13.16 -14.97
N ALA A 17 21.53 12.01 -14.70
CA ALA A 17 20.20 11.66 -15.19
C ALA A 17 19.08 12.45 -14.48
N GLY A 18 19.31 12.90 -13.25
CA GLY A 18 18.32 13.63 -12.45
C GLY A 18 17.17 12.71 -12.04
N LEU A 19 17.36 11.98 -10.94
CA LEU A 19 16.33 11.10 -10.40
C LEU A 19 15.16 11.91 -9.80
N ASN A 20 13.96 11.36 -9.94
CA ASN A 20 12.79 11.81 -9.19
C ASN A 20 12.93 11.38 -7.71
N GLU A 21 12.37 12.13 -6.77
CA GLU A 21 12.30 11.80 -5.34
C GLU A 21 11.66 10.41 -5.08
N ASN A 22 10.82 9.97 -6.00
CA ASN A 22 10.15 8.68 -5.98
C ASN A 22 10.96 7.55 -6.63
N ALA A 23 12.24 7.73 -6.97
CA ALA A 23 13.06 6.66 -7.51
C ALA A 23 13.53 5.70 -6.40
N ASP A 24 13.37 4.39 -6.59
CA ASP A 24 13.93 3.40 -5.67
C ASP A 24 15.31 2.94 -6.15
N ILE A 25 16.34 3.37 -5.42
CA ILE A 25 17.73 3.03 -5.68
C ILE A 25 18.28 1.99 -4.70
N SER A 26 17.44 1.50 -3.77
CA SER A 26 17.86 0.63 -2.66
C SER A 26 18.42 -0.71 -3.14
N SER A 27 18.02 -1.16 -4.33
CA SER A 27 18.45 -2.42 -4.93
C SER A 27 19.64 -2.28 -5.89
N LEU A 28 20.22 -1.10 -6.03
CA LEU A 28 21.30 -0.84 -6.99
C LEU A 28 22.67 -0.78 -6.32
N ASN A 29 23.66 -1.38 -6.98
CA ASN A 29 25.06 -1.23 -6.58
C ASN A 29 25.68 0.00 -7.29
N LEU A 30 25.84 1.09 -6.54
CA LEU A 30 26.29 2.39 -7.03
C LEU A 30 27.72 2.38 -7.62
N GLU A 31 28.55 1.41 -7.24
CA GLU A 31 29.96 1.27 -7.66
C GLU A 31 30.12 0.49 -8.98
N THR A 32 29.02 0.03 -9.57
CA THR A 32 29.06 -0.73 -10.83
C THR A 32 29.50 0.19 -11.97
N ILE A 33 30.53 -0.23 -12.71
CA ILE A 33 31.01 0.45 -13.92
C ILE A 33 30.04 0.15 -15.07
N LEU A 34 29.60 1.20 -15.76
CA LEU A 34 28.71 1.12 -16.92
C LEU A 34 29.49 0.89 -18.21
N HIS A 35 28.94 0.06 -19.09
CA HIS A 35 29.44 -0.17 -20.43
C HIS A 35 28.55 0.52 -21.48
N ASP A 36 29.08 0.67 -22.70
CA ASP A 36 28.33 1.26 -23.81
C ASP A 36 27.02 0.48 -24.06
N LYS A 37 25.91 1.22 -24.15
CA LYS A 37 24.53 0.71 -24.34
C LYS A 37 23.92 -0.06 -23.17
N ASP A 38 24.49 0.02 -21.97
CA ASP A 38 23.81 -0.48 -20.77
C ASP A 38 22.49 0.27 -20.54
N VAL A 39 21.44 -0.49 -20.23
CA VAL A 39 20.10 0.03 -19.92
C VAL A 39 19.81 -0.23 -18.45
N LEU A 40 19.73 0.84 -17.66
CA LEU A 40 19.35 0.77 -16.25
C LEU A 40 17.88 1.16 -16.10
N THR A 41 17.06 0.24 -15.63
CA THR A 41 15.67 0.53 -15.27
C THR A 41 15.58 0.73 -13.77
N ILE A 42 15.08 1.89 -13.36
CA ILE A 42 14.93 2.24 -11.95
C ILE A 42 13.44 2.14 -11.64
N PRO A 43 13.03 1.21 -10.77
CA PRO A 43 11.65 1.20 -10.31
C PRO A 43 11.40 2.50 -9.56
N THR A 44 10.24 3.10 -9.77
CA THR A 44 9.76 4.08 -8.80
C THR A 44 9.53 3.33 -7.50
N LYS A 45 9.88 3.94 -6.36
CA LYS A 45 9.19 3.71 -5.09
C LYS A 45 7.73 3.95 -5.39
N SER A 46 7.08 2.92 -5.89
CA SER A 46 5.66 2.75 -5.68
C SER A 46 5.61 2.67 -4.16
N SER A 47 5.42 3.81 -3.51
CA SER A 47 4.21 3.90 -2.73
C SER A 47 3.09 3.48 -3.67
N ASP A 48 2.95 2.16 -3.83
CA ASP A 48 1.64 1.57 -3.89
C ASP A 48 0.93 2.38 -2.85
N ILE A 49 -0.12 3.05 -3.27
CA ILE A 49 -1.08 3.54 -2.33
C ILE A 49 -1.64 2.23 -1.73
N SER A 50 -0.87 1.57 -0.86
CA SER A 50 -1.33 0.96 0.35
C SER A 50 -1.98 2.11 1.09
N VAL A 51 -3.13 2.54 0.56
CA VAL A 51 -4.26 2.82 1.41
C VAL A 51 -4.18 1.67 2.39
N ASN A 52 -3.83 1.96 3.65
CA ASN A 52 -3.81 0.97 4.71
C ASN A 52 -5.25 0.47 4.84
N LEU A 53 -5.64 -0.42 3.92
CA LEU A 53 -6.95 -1.01 3.86
C LEU A 53 -6.93 -2.04 4.96
N ILE A 54 -7.87 -1.86 5.87
CA ILE A 54 -8.01 -2.72 7.03
C ILE A 54 -8.85 -3.90 6.58
N SER A 55 -8.25 -5.10 6.58
CA SER A 55 -8.91 -6.34 6.17
C SER A 55 -9.93 -6.73 7.22
N ILE A 56 -11.22 -6.75 6.88
CA ILE A 56 -12.30 -7.01 7.83
C ILE A 56 -12.33 -8.47 8.30
N ASN A 57 -11.81 -9.40 7.48
CA ASN A 57 -11.75 -10.82 7.85
C ASN A 57 -10.58 -11.14 8.77
N THR A 58 -9.47 -10.41 8.66
CA THR A 58 -8.22 -10.73 9.39
C THR A 58 -7.89 -9.75 10.51
N SER A 59 -8.43 -8.52 10.46
CA SER A 59 -8.08 -7.49 11.45
C SER A 59 -8.60 -7.84 12.84
N ASP A 60 -7.77 -7.53 13.83
CA ASP A 60 -8.13 -7.56 15.24
C ASP A 60 -8.94 -6.32 15.64
N LEU A 61 -9.48 -6.32 16.85
CA LEU A 61 -10.27 -5.23 17.40
C LEU A 61 -9.55 -3.88 17.29
N ASN A 62 -8.26 -3.84 17.65
CA ASN A 62 -7.44 -2.63 17.52
C ASN A 62 -7.26 -2.16 16.07
N GLY A 63 -7.18 -3.10 15.12
CA GLY A 63 -7.11 -2.77 13.69
C GLY A 63 -8.43 -2.18 13.19
N LEU A 64 -9.57 -2.78 13.56
CA LEU A 64 -10.90 -2.27 13.20
C LEU A 64 -11.20 -0.90 13.82
N LEU A 65 -10.65 -0.59 15.00
CA LEU A 65 -10.73 0.73 15.63
C LEU A 65 -9.98 1.82 14.87
N GLN A 66 -9.02 1.47 14.02
CA GLN A 66 -8.35 2.45 13.14
C GLN A 66 -9.26 2.92 12.00
N ILE A 67 -10.38 2.22 11.74
CA ILE A 67 -11.33 2.61 10.71
C ILE A 67 -12.13 3.84 11.20
N PRO A 68 -12.15 4.95 10.45
CA PRO A 68 -12.90 6.13 10.84
C PRO A 68 -14.39 5.78 11.00
N LYS A 69 -15.06 6.37 12.02
CA LYS A 69 -16.49 6.10 12.35
C LYS A 69 -16.81 4.68 12.84
N ILE A 70 -15.81 3.81 13.00
CA ILE A 70 -15.94 2.54 13.73
C ILE A 70 -15.44 2.74 15.16
N GLY A 71 -16.30 2.44 16.14
CA GLY A 71 -15.93 2.40 17.55
C GLY A 71 -15.95 0.97 18.08
N GLU A 72 -15.59 0.78 19.35
CA GLU A 72 -15.42 -0.53 20.00
C GLU A 72 -16.64 -1.45 19.81
N LYS A 73 -17.84 -0.92 20.03
CA LYS A 73 -19.10 -1.68 19.86
C LYS A 73 -19.30 -2.21 18.44
N THR A 74 -18.89 -1.42 17.44
CA THR A 74 -19.03 -1.76 16.03
C THR A 74 -17.92 -2.73 15.61
N ALA A 75 -16.68 -2.50 16.04
CA ALA A 75 -15.57 -3.42 15.82
C ALA A 75 -15.85 -4.80 16.42
N GLN A 76 -16.36 -4.85 17.65
CA GLN A 76 -16.77 -6.11 18.28
C GLN A 76 -17.88 -6.81 17.49
N ALA A 77 -18.89 -6.06 17.03
CA ALA A 77 -19.96 -6.63 16.23
C ALA A 77 -19.47 -7.23 14.90
N ILE A 78 -18.42 -6.69 14.28
CA ILE A 78 -17.80 -7.25 13.07
C ILE A 78 -17.13 -8.60 13.38
N ILE A 79 -16.39 -8.66 14.50
CA ILE A 79 -15.73 -9.89 14.97
C ILE A 79 -16.77 -10.95 15.33
N ASP A 80 -17.82 -10.56 16.05
CA ASP A 80 -18.90 -11.47 16.44
C ASP A 80 -19.64 -11.99 15.21
N TYR A 81 -19.90 -11.12 14.22
CA TYR A 81 -20.54 -11.50 12.97
C TYR A 81 -19.70 -12.54 12.21
N ARG A 82 -18.39 -12.31 12.02
CA ARG A 82 -17.54 -13.28 11.31
C ARG A 82 -17.39 -14.61 12.06
N ASN A 83 -17.45 -14.58 13.40
CA ASN A 83 -17.41 -15.79 14.22
C ASN A 83 -18.71 -16.60 14.14
N GLN A 84 -19.86 -15.95 13.98
CA GLN A 84 -21.18 -16.61 13.94
C GLN A 84 -21.61 -17.00 12.52
N HIS A 85 -21.33 -16.15 11.53
CA HIS A 85 -21.80 -16.28 10.14
C HIS A 85 -20.70 -16.69 9.16
N GLY A 86 -19.43 -16.72 9.60
CA GLY A 86 -18.27 -16.94 8.74
C GLY A 86 -17.72 -15.66 8.12
N LEU A 87 -16.66 -15.80 7.32
CA LEU A 87 -15.96 -14.68 6.70
C LEU A 87 -16.86 -13.89 5.73
N PHE A 88 -16.65 -12.57 5.69
CA PHE A 88 -17.29 -11.66 4.75
C PHE A 88 -16.81 -11.99 3.32
N GLN A 89 -17.76 -12.12 2.39
CA GLN A 89 -17.48 -12.41 0.98
C GLN A 89 -17.44 -11.13 0.15
N THR A 90 -18.20 -10.12 0.58
CA THR A 90 -18.28 -8.81 -0.06
C THR A 90 -18.15 -7.71 0.99
N LEU A 91 -17.71 -6.52 0.58
CA LEU A 91 -17.66 -5.37 1.48
C LEU A 91 -19.07 -4.97 1.95
N GLU A 92 -20.09 -5.17 1.11
CA GLU A 92 -21.49 -4.85 1.41
C GLU A 92 -22.05 -5.72 2.54
N ASP A 93 -21.50 -6.93 2.75
CA ASP A 93 -21.87 -7.78 3.89
C ASP A 93 -21.60 -7.10 5.24
N LEU A 94 -20.70 -6.11 5.29
CA LEU A 94 -20.45 -5.31 6.49
C LEU A 94 -21.70 -4.54 6.93
N MET A 95 -22.62 -4.22 6.02
CA MET A 95 -23.90 -3.56 6.33
C MET A 95 -24.88 -4.49 7.08
N LYS A 96 -24.64 -5.80 7.10
CA LYS A 96 -25.41 -6.76 7.90
C LYS A 96 -25.02 -6.70 9.38
N VAL A 97 -23.88 -6.09 9.69
CA VAL A 97 -23.39 -5.94 11.06
C VAL A 97 -24.15 -4.83 11.79
N LYS A 98 -24.62 -5.15 13.00
CA LYS A 98 -25.34 -4.22 13.85
C LYS A 98 -24.50 -2.98 14.17
N GLY A 99 -24.93 -1.81 13.69
CA GLY A 99 -24.26 -0.53 13.92
C GLY A 99 -23.51 0.04 12.70
N ILE A 100 -23.49 -0.70 11.58
CA ILE A 100 -22.97 -0.24 10.28
C ILE A 100 -24.17 -0.06 9.34
N GLY A 101 -24.62 1.18 9.18
CA GLY A 101 -25.60 1.54 8.16
C GLY A 101 -24.94 2.00 6.87
N GLN A 102 -25.73 2.16 5.80
CA GLN A 102 -25.28 2.65 4.48
C GLN A 102 -24.37 3.86 4.58
N ALA A 103 -24.77 4.88 5.35
CA ALA A 103 -23.99 6.10 5.51
C ALA A 103 -22.59 5.82 6.07
N LYS A 104 -22.45 4.96 7.09
CA LYS A 104 -21.13 4.62 7.64
C LYS A 104 -20.31 3.80 6.64
N PHE A 105 -20.94 2.82 5.99
CA PHE A 105 -20.30 1.98 5.00
C PHE A 105 -19.70 2.81 3.86
N ASP A 106 -20.45 3.77 3.32
CA ASP A 106 -19.98 4.63 2.24
C ASP A 106 -18.76 5.48 2.61
N PHE A 107 -18.59 5.84 3.88
CA PHE A 107 -17.40 6.57 4.37
C PHE A 107 -16.18 5.67 4.57
N ILE A 108 -16.37 4.38 4.84
CA ILE A 108 -15.29 3.46 5.20
C ILE A 108 -14.89 2.51 4.08
N LYS A 109 -15.73 2.33 3.05
CA LYS A 109 -15.50 1.39 1.94
C LYS A 109 -14.15 1.59 1.25
N ASP A 110 -13.66 2.84 1.21
CA ASP A 110 -12.35 3.19 0.62
C ASP A 110 -11.17 2.95 1.58
N LYS A 111 -11.43 2.49 2.81
CA LYS A 111 -10.44 2.22 3.88
C LYS A 111 -10.44 0.77 4.36
N ILE A 112 -11.26 -0.08 3.77
CA ILE A 112 -11.39 -1.49 4.15
C ILE A 112 -11.16 -2.41 2.95
N CYS A 113 -10.69 -3.61 3.23
CA CYS A 113 -10.62 -4.70 2.27
C CYS A 113 -11.16 -5.98 2.90
N LEU A 114 -11.28 -7.04 2.12
CA LEU A 114 -11.68 -8.36 2.61
C LEU A 114 -10.57 -9.01 3.41
#